data_AF-A0A2P8VKM8-F1
#
_entry.id   AF-A0A2P8VKM8-F1
#
_cell.length_a   1.000
_cell.length_b   1.000
_cell.length_c   1.000
_cell.angle_alpha   90.00
_cell.angle_beta   90.00
_cell.angle_gamma   90.00
#
_symmetry.space_group_name_H-M   'P 1'
#
loop_
_entity.id
_entity.type
_entity.pdbx_description
1 polymer ?
#
loop_
_entity_poly.entity_id
_entity_poly.type
_entity_poly.pdbx_seq_one_letter_code
_entity_poly.pdbx_strand_id
1 'polypeptide(L)'
;MVSALYAVLGALLLVKFSIDVLRLRSQYRVSYGDGGFSELQSALRIQSNAMEFLPLALVLLLFMEMNGALTWMVHVCGLLLIAGRVMQYYGYQHHLIGWRRSGFSATLCALLLMVLTNLWYMPWELVFSVR
;
A
#
# COMPACT_ATOMS: atom_id res chain seq x y z
N MET A 1 17.68 9.09 -1.31
CA MET A 1 16.30 9.11 -0.78
C MET A 1 15.83 7.67 -0.62
N VAL A 2 15.57 7.25 0.61
CA VAL A 2 15.15 5.87 0.92
C VAL A 2 13.70 5.63 0.50
N SER A 3 12.83 6.64 0.60
CA SER A 3 11.43 6.55 0.17
C SER A 3 11.29 6.20 -1.31
N ALA A 4 12.21 6.66 -2.16
CA ALA A 4 12.21 6.39 -3.60
C ALA A 4 12.29 4.88 -3.92
N LEU A 5 13.06 4.12 -3.14
CA LEU A 5 13.16 2.67 -3.31
C LEU A 5 11.80 1.99 -3.06
N TYR A 6 11.12 2.37 -1.98
CA TYR A 6 9.79 1.83 -1.65
C TYR A 6 8.73 2.30 -2.63
N ALA A 7 8.86 3.51 -3.18
CA ALA A 7 7.98 4.01 -4.24
C ALA A 7 8.10 3.18 -5.52
N VAL A 8 9.32 2.87 -5.96
CA VAL A 8 9.55 2.00 -7.13
C VAL A 8 9.00 0.60 -6.89
N LEU A 9 9.27 0.00 -5.73
CA LEU A 9 8.73 -1.32 -5.39
C LEU A 9 7.20 -1.32 -5.32
N GLY A 10 6.62 -0.28 -4.72
CA GLY A 10 5.17 -0.09 -4.66
C GLY A 10 4.53 0.06 -6.04
N ALA A 11 5.15 0.82 -6.93
CA ALA A 11 4.69 0.97 -8.31
C ALA A 11 4.76 -0.37 -9.08
N LEU A 12 5.83 -1.14 -8.92
CA LEU A 12 5.94 -2.48 -9.51
C LEU A 12 4.83 -3.43 -9.03
N LEU A 13 4.46 -3.37 -7.75
CA LEU A 13 3.33 -4.14 -7.22
C LEU A 13 2.00 -3.72 -7.86
N LEU A 14 1.74 -2.41 -8.02
CA LEU A 14 0.53 -1.93 -8.69
C LEU A 14 0.45 -2.36 -10.14
N VAL A 15 1.56 -2.30 -10.87
CA VAL A 15 1.65 -2.79 -12.25
C VAL A 15 1.34 -4.28 -12.30
N LYS A 16 1.94 -5.07 -11.40
CA LYS A 16 1.68 -6.52 -11.32
C LYS A 16 0.21 -6.83 -11.06
N PHE A 17 -0.42 -6.16 -10.09
CA PHE A 17 -1.86 -6.37 -9.80
C PHE A 17 -2.75 -5.96 -10.98
N SER A 18 -2.37 -4.90 -11.71
CA SER A 18 -3.10 -4.46 -12.89
C SER A 18 -3.00 -5.47 -14.04
N ILE A 19 -1.82 -6.08 -14.24
CA ILE A 19 -1.61 -7.15 -15.22
C ILE A 19 -2.42 -8.39 -14.85
N ASP A 20 -2.44 -8.78 -13.57
CA ASP A 20 -3.22 -9.94 -13.09
C ASP A 20 -4.72 -9.75 -13.40
N VAL A 21 -5.27 -8.56 -13.14
CA VAL A 21 -6.67 -8.23 -13.48
C VAL A 21 -6.92 -8.23 -14.98
N LEU A 22 -6.01 -7.66 -15.78
CA LEU A 22 -6.15 -7.64 -17.24
C LEU A 22 -6.14 -9.06 -17.82
N ARG A 23 -5.24 -9.93 -17.33
CA ARG A 23 -5.16 -11.33 -17.74
C ARG A 23 -6.45 -12.08 -17.43
N LEU A 24 -6.98 -11.95 -16.21
CA LEU A 24 -8.23 -12.61 -15.81
C LEU A 24 -9.43 -12.08 -16.61
N ARG A 25 -9.50 -10.78 -16.88
CA ARG A 25 -10.54 -10.19 -17.75
C ARG A 25 -10.50 -10.77 -19.15
N SER A 26 -9.31 -10.90 -19.73
CA SER A 26 -9.14 -11.50 -21.05
C SER A 26 -9.49 -13.00 -21.05
N GLN A 27 -9.15 -13.72 -19.99
CA GLN A 27 -9.44 -15.16 -19.85
C GLN A 27 -10.93 -15.43 -19.74
N TYR A 28 -11.64 -14.69 -18.87
CA TYR A 28 -13.08 -14.87 -18.65
C TYR A 28 -13.96 -14.12 -19.66
N ARG A 29 -13.37 -13.35 -20.57
CA ARG A 29 -14.07 -12.51 -21.57
C ARG A 29 -15.12 -11.58 -20.94
N VAL A 30 -14.77 -10.97 -19.81
CA VAL A 30 -15.64 -10.05 -19.06
C VAL A 30 -15.24 -8.61 -19.33
N SER A 31 -16.11 -7.84 -20.01
CA SER A 31 -15.88 -6.42 -20.27
C SER A 31 -16.10 -5.54 -19.05
N TYR A 32 -17.15 -5.77 -18.27
CA TYR A 32 -17.51 -4.96 -17.09
C TYR A 32 -17.86 -5.83 -15.88
N GLY A 33 -17.55 -5.31 -14.68
CA GLY A 33 -17.77 -6.03 -13.43
C GLY A 33 -16.80 -7.19 -13.21
N ASP A 34 -17.25 -8.17 -12.44
CA ASP A 34 -16.56 -9.41 -12.09
C ASP A 34 -17.10 -10.64 -12.86
N GLY A 35 -18.19 -10.49 -13.62
CA GLY A 35 -18.75 -11.53 -14.46
C GLY A 35 -19.22 -12.78 -13.71
N GLY A 36 -19.38 -12.70 -12.38
CA GLY A 36 -19.69 -13.84 -11.52
C GLY A 36 -18.50 -14.74 -11.16
N PHE A 37 -17.28 -14.41 -11.58
CA PHE A 37 -16.09 -15.21 -11.29
C PHE A 37 -15.40 -14.74 -10.00
N SER A 38 -15.34 -15.62 -9.00
CA SER A 38 -14.73 -15.34 -7.69
C SER A 38 -13.25 -14.97 -7.76
N GLU A 39 -12.51 -15.53 -8.74
CA GLU A 39 -11.11 -15.21 -9.00
C GLU A 39 -10.94 -13.77 -9.49
N LEU A 40 -11.76 -13.35 -10.45
CA LEU A 40 -11.74 -11.97 -10.97
C LEU A 40 -12.17 -10.98 -9.88
N GLN A 41 -13.19 -11.32 -9.09
CA GLN A 41 -13.63 -10.52 -7.95
C GLN A 41 -12.50 -10.32 -6.92
N SER A 42 -11.74 -11.39 -6.62
CA SER A 42 -10.61 -11.35 -5.70
C SER A 42 -9.48 -10.47 -6.23
N ALA A 43 -9.08 -10.64 -7.50
CA ALA A 43 -8.04 -9.84 -8.13
C ALA A 43 -8.41 -8.34 -8.18
N LEU A 44 -9.66 -8.02 -8.52
CA LEU A 44 -10.17 -6.64 -8.49
C LEU A 44 -10.10 -6.04 -7.08
N ARG A 45 -10.36 -6.82 -6.03
CA ARG A 45 -10.28 -6.35 -4.65
C ARG A 45 -8.86 -6.12 -4.17
N ILE A 46 -7.91 -6.95 -4.59
CA ILE A 46 -6.49 -6.72 -4.33
C ILE A 46 -6.04 -5.42 -5.00
N GLN A 47 -6.39 -5.24 -6.28
CA GLN A 47 -5.99 -4.05 -7.05
C GLN A 47 -6.62 -2.78 -6.46
N SER A 48 -7.92 -2.79 -6.14
CA SER A 48 -8.59 -1.62 -5.55
C SER A 48 -7.99 -1.25 -4.20
N ASN A 49 -7.77 -2.23 -3.32
CA ASN A 49 -7.17 -1.99 -2.00
C ASN A 49 -5.71 -1.52 -2.11
N ALA A 50 -4.96 -2.01 -3.11
CA ALA A 50 -3.63 -1.51 -3.38
C ALA A 50 -3.68 -0.03 -3.82
N MET A 51 -4.58 0.33 -4.74
CA MET A 51 -4.74 1.70 -5.23
C MET A 51 -5.23 2.69 -4.16
N GLU A 52 -6.02 2.24 -3.18
CA GLU A 52 -6.51 3.10 -2.09
C GLU A 52 -5.40 3.46 -1.10
N PHE A 53 -4.66 2.47 -0.58
CA PHE A 53 -3.75 2.72 0.54
C PHE A 53 -2.28 2.85 0.13
N LEU A 54 -1.86 2.28 -1.01
CA LEU A 54 -0.45 2.29 -1.38
C LEU A 54 0.05 3.68 -1.85
N PRO A 55 -0.63 4.40 -2.75
CA PRO A 55 -0.23 5.76 -3.12
C PRO A 55 -0.21 6.72 -1.92
N LEU A 56 -1.25 6.65 -1.09
CA LEU A 56 -1.35 7.47 0.12
C LEU A 56 -0.17 7.21 1.07
N ALA A 57 0.16 5.95 1.31
CA ALA A 57 1.26 5.60 2.19
C ALA A 57 2.63 5.99 1.61
N LEU A 58 2.82 5.89 0.29
CA LEU A 58 4.06 6.36 -0.35
C LEU A 58 4.24 7.87 -0.21
N VAL A 59 3.15 8.65 -0.31
CA VAL A 59 3.17 10.09 -0.06
C VAL A 59 3.54 10.38 1.40
N LEU A 60 2.93 9.68 2.36
CA LEU A 60 3.25 9.83 3.79
C LEU A 60 4.71 9.44 4.10
N LEU A 61 5.23 8.40 3.44
CA LEU A 61 6.62 7.97 3.58
C LEU A 61 7.59 9.03 3.04
N LEU A 62 7.24 9.67 1.91
CA LEU A 62 8.01 10.78 1.34
C LEU A 62 8.03 11.98 2.28
N PHE A 63 6.86 12.39 2.82
CA PHE A 63 6.78 13.48 3.79
C PHE A 63 7.57 13.19 5.05
N MET A 64 7.56 11.94 5.52
CA MET A 64 8.33 11.52 6.67
C MET A 64 9.84 11.71 6.44
N GLU A 65 10.35 11.35 5.26
CA GLU A 65 11.76 11.60 4.90
C GLU A 65 12.06 13.09 4.74
N MET A 66 11.16 13.87 4.14
CA MET A 66 11.30 15.33 3.98
C MET A 66 11.29 16.09 5.32
N ASN A 67 10.53 15.62 6.30
CA ASN A 67 10.49 16.16 7.66
C ASN A 67 11.74 15.82 8.49
N GLY A 68 12.71 15.11 7.91
CA GLY A 68 13.97 14.77 8.58
C GLY A 68 13.86 13.60 9.55
N ALA A 69 12.86 12.72 9.39
CA ALA A 69 12.75 11.53 10.23
C ALA A 69 13.97 10.61 10.08
N LEU A 70 14.29 9.87 11.14
CA LEU A 70 15.42 8.96 11.17
C LEU A 70 15.30 7.89 10.08
N THR A 71 16.40 7.63 9.37
CA THR A 71 16.44 6.72 8.21
C THR A 71 15.93 5.31 8.54
N TRP A 72 16.19 4.81 9.76
CA TRP A 72 15.71 3.50 10.19
C TRP A 72 14.18 3.43 10.30
N MET A 73 13.52 4.50 10.73
CA MET A 73 12.05 4.53 10.85
C MET A 73 11.40 4.45 9.47
N VAL A 74 11.99 5.13 8.48
CA VAL A 74 11.56 5.09 7.08
C VAL A 74 11.68 3.67 6.52
N HIS A 75 12.77 2.97 6.82
CA HIS A 75 12.95 1.58 6.42
C HIS A 75 11.93 0.63 7.06
N VAL A 76 11.69 0.76 8.36
CA VAL A 76 10.69 -0.06 9.08
C VAL A 76 9.30 0.15 8.49
N CYS A 77 8.90 1.42 8.28
CA CYS A 77 7.59 1.77 7.71
C CYS A 77 7.44 1.28 6.26
N GLY A 78 8.46 1.49 5.43
CA GLY A 78 8.45 1.05 4.04
C GLY A 78 8.44 -0.47 3.90
N LEU A 79 9.22 -1.18 4.73
CA LEU A 79 9.28 -2.64 4.70
C LEU A 79 7.98 -3.26 5.23
N LEU A 80 7.40 -2.71 6.29
CA LEU A 80 6.10 -3.13 6.81
C LEU A 80 4.98 -2.95 5.76
N LEU A 81 5.01 -1.84 5.00
CA LEU A 81 4.07 -1.59 3.92
C LEU A 81 4.18 -2.63 2.80
N ILE A 82 5.38 -2.85 2.27
CA ILE A 82 5.59 -3.82 1.20
C ILE A 82 5.27 -5.24 1.65
N ALA A 83 5.73 -5.63 2.85
CA ALA A 83 5.43 -6.94 3.43
C ALA A 83 3.93 -7.15 3.62
N GLY A 84 3.20 -6.14 4.14
CA GLY A 84 1.75 -6.18 4.28
C GLY A 84 1.03 -6.44 2.96
N ARG A 85 1.49 -5.83 1.85
CA ARG A 85 0.91 -6.05 0.52
C ARG A 85 1.19 -7.42 -0.04
N VAL A 86 2.42 -7.92 0.14
CA VAL A 86 2.78 -9.27 -0.28
C VAL A 86 1.96 -10.30 0.49
N MET A 87 1.84 -10.15 1.81
CA MET A 87 1.00 -11.02 2.65
C MET A 87 -0.47 -11.02 2.23
N GLN A 88 -1.02 -9.84 1.91
CA GLN A 88 -2.40 -9.71 1.45
C GLN A 88 -2.60 -10.41 0.09
N TYR A 89 -1.67 -10.24 -0.86
CA TYR A 89 -1.68 -10.94 -2.14
C TYR A 89 -1.66 -12.47 -1.96
N TYR A 90 -0.75 -12.99 -1.12
CA TYR A 90 -0.70 -14.42 -0.80
C TYR A 90 -1.99 -14.92 -0.11
N GLY A 91 -2.56 -14.13 0.80
CA GLY A 91 -3.81 -14.47 1.46
C GLY A 91 -4.99 -14.64 0.50
N TYR A 92 -5.02 -13.83 -0.57
CA TYR A 92 -6.01 -13.99 -1.63
C TYR A 92 -5.74 -15.19 -2.54
N GLN A 93 -4.49 -15.47 -2.90
CA GLN A 93 -4.15 -16.64 -3.73
C GLN A 93 -4.44 -17.99 -3.07
N HIS A 94 -4.39 -18.08 -1.74
CA HIS A 94 -4.60 -19.36 -1.03
C HIS A 94 -5.94 -19.42 -0.29
N HIS A 95 -6.85 -18.46 -0.53
CA HIS A 95 -8.13 -18.32 0.17
C HIS A 95 -8.00 -18.33 1.71
N LEU A 96 -6.85 -17.92 2.24
CA LEU A 96 -6.57 -17.91 3.67
C LEU A 96 -7.07 -16.60 4.29
N ILE A 97 -8.23 -16.68 4.95
CA ILE A 97 -8.88 -15.53 5.61
C ILE A 97 -7.94 -14.87 6.65
N GLY A 98 -7.11 -15.67 7.35
CA GLY A 98 -6.15 -15.17 8.33
C GLY A 98 -5.07 -14.27 7.73
N TRP A 99 -4.45 -14.71 6.64
CA TRP A 99 -3.42 -13.93 5.93
C TRP A 99 -4.00 -12.67 5.30
N ARG A 100 -5.23 -12.74 4.77
CA ARG A 100 -5.97 -11.57 4.27
C ARG A 100 -6.18 -10.50 5.35
N ARG A 101 -6.58 -10.91 6.57
CA ARG A 101 -6.82 -9.99 7.69
C ARG A 101 -5.50 -9.42 8.24
N SER A 102 -4.46 -10.25 8.34
CA SER A 102 -3.14 -9.81 8.83
C SER A 102 -2.46 -8.82 7.88
N GLY A 103 -2.52 -9.03 6.56
CA GLY A 103 -1.92 -8.12 5.57
C GLY A 103 -2.60 -6.75 5.51
N PHE A 104 -3.94 -6.72 5.62
CA PHE A 104 -4.68 -5.46 5.74
C PHE A 104 -4.38 -4.74 7.06
N SER A 105 -4.33 -5.47 8.17
CA SER A 105 -3.95 -4.91 9.48
C SER A 105 -2.53 -4.35 9.47
N ALA A 106 -1.58 -5.02 8.83
CA ALA A 106 -0.20 -4.55 8.70
C ALA A 106 -0.12 -3.24 7.90
N THR A 107 -0.91 -3.13 6.83
CA THR A 107 -1.00 -1.90 6.01
C THR A 107 -1.60 -0.74 6.82
N LEU A 108 -2.66 -1.00 7.60
CA LEU A 108 -3.25 -0.01 8.49
C LEU A 108 -2.29 0.42 9.60
N CYS A 109 -1.60 -0.53 10.25
CA CYS A 109 -0.60 -0.21 11.25
C CYS A 109 0.54 0.63 10.66
N ALA A 110 1.01 0.30 9.45
CA ALA A 110 2.03 1.09 8.76
C ALA A 110 1.56 2.53 8.50
N LEU A 111 0.33 2.70 8.01
CA LEU A 111 -0.26 4.03 7.79
C LEU A 111 -0.37 4.82 9.09
N LEU A 112 -0.89 4.22 10.16
CA LEU A 112 -1.03 4.88 11.46
C LEU A 112 0.35 5.29 12.01
N LEU A 113 1.35 4.42 11.92
CA LEU A 113 2.72 4.75 12.31
C LEU A 113 3.29 5.91 11.50
N MET A 114 3.09 5.91 10.17
CA MET A 114 3.53 7.02 9.32
C MET A 114 2.81 8.33 9.67
N VAL A 115 1.51 8.31 9.96
CA VAL A 115 0.75 9.49 10.38
C VAL A 115 1.28 10.03 11.72
N LEU A 116 1.43 9.17 12.72
CA LEU A 116 1.93 9.57 14.05
C LEU A 116 3.36 10.12 13.95
N THR A 117 4.21 9.49 13.15
CA THR A 117 5.60 9.95 12.96
C THR A 117 5.64 11.28 12.21
N ASN A 118 4.82 11.46 11.17
CA ASN A 118 4.73 12.75 10.49
C ASN A 118 4.24 13.87 11.40
N LEU A 119 3.24 13.61 12.25
CA LEU A 119 2.76 14.59 13.24
C LEU A 119 3.84 14.93 14.27
N TRP A 120 4.63 13.94 14.70
CA TRP A 120 5.71 14.17 15.65
C TRP A 120 6.85 15.02 15.08
N TYR A 121 7.27 14.72 13.85
CA TYR A 121 8.37 15.42 13.17
C TYR A 121 7.92 16.69 12.42
N MET A 122 6.62 17.00 12.42
CA MET A 122 6.11 18.19 11.77
C MET A 122 6.73 19.45 12.42
N PRO A 123 7.24 20.40 11.63
CA PRO A 123 7.75 21.65 12.16
C PRO A 123 6.59 22.56 12.58
N TRP A 124 6.00 22.28 13.75
CA TRP A 124 4.84 22.99 14.30
C TRP A 124 5.06 24.51 14.40
N GLU A 125 6.29 24.93 14.61
CA GLU A 125 6.70 26.35 14.60
C GLU A 125 6.37 27.04 13.27
N LEU A 126 6.56 26.37 12.13
CA LEU A 126 6.21 26.91 10.80
C LEU A 126 4.70 26.91 10.53
N VAL A 127 3.96 26.03 11.20
CA VAL A 127 2.50 25.88 11.05
C VAL A 127 1.76 26.92 11.87
N PHE A 128 2.23 27.18 13.09
CA PHE A 128 1.62 28.13 14.02
C PHE A 128 2.29 29.52 14.01
N SER A 129 3.35 29.73 13.22
CA SER A 129 3.85 31.07 12.94
C SER A 129 2.85 31.84 12.08
N VAL A 130 1.77 32.31 12.72
CA VAL A 130 1.01 33.45 12.26
C VAL A 130 1.93 34.64 12.45
N ARG A 131 2.56 35.08 11.35
CA ARG A 131 3.14 36.42 11.29
C ARG A 131 2.02 37.47 11.36
#